data_AF-A0A2R6RLP6-F1
#
_entry.id   AF-A0A2R6RLP6-F1
#
_cell.length_a   1.000
_cell.length_b   1.000
_cell.length_c   1.000
_cell.angle_alpha   90.00
_cell.angle_beta   90.00
_cell.angle_gamma   90.00
#
_symmetry.space_group_name_H-M   'P 1'
#
loop_
_entity.id
_entity.type
_entity.pdbx_description
1 polymer ?
#
loop_
_entity_poly.entity_id
_entity_poly.type
_entity_poly.pdbx_seq_one_letter_code
_entity_poly.pdbx_strand_id
1 'polypeptide(L)'
;MSFANDINSLHLPYSRLPTPEGLAPASVTTFDEHLTRLIDAYTLQGIPVLVHCRGGVGRAGLVACCWTLKLGLCGWIDTQPDVQPQQQHTSRFSYIAPEDLPPLPPSETVRRDTLQLVERVISLVRRRRSLKVVETFEQVRFLVDYVEHLRGRAGRGVEVGSVLERNIRGP
;
A
#
# COMPACT_ATOMS: atom_id res chain seq x y z
N MET A 1 18.14 -27.15 -5.02
CA MET A 1 16.73 -27.43 -5.33
C MET A 1 16.02 -26.11 -5.55
N SER A 2 15.35 -25.94 -6.69
CA SER A 2 14.62 -24.71 -7.01
C SER A 2 13.26 -24.76 -6.32
N PHE A 3 12.90 -23.72 -5.56
CA PHE A 3 11.61 -23.60 -4.85
C PHE A 3 10.39 -23.91 -5.73
N ALA A 4 10.49 -23.64 -7.04
CA ALA A 4 9.45 -23.96 -8.01
C ALA A 4 9.22 -25.48 -8.18
N ASN A 5 10.28 -26.29 -8.06
CA ASN A 5 10.16 -27.74 -8.18
C ASN A 5 9.48 -28.37 -6.95
N ASP A 6 9.71 -27.78 -5.76
CA ASP A 6 9.14 -28.27 -4.50
C ASP A 6 7.66 -27.87 -4.34
N ILE A 7 7.24 -26.72 -4.89
CA ILE A 7 5.80 -26.37 -4.97
C ILE A 7 5.06 -27.26 -5.97
N ASN A 8 5.67 -27.54 -7.13
CA ASN A 8 5.06 -28.40 -8.14
C ASN A 8 4.85 -29.82 -7.64
N SER A 9 5.73 -30.35 -6.79
CA SER A 9 5.55 -31.67 -6.17
C SER A 9 4.46 -31.69 -5.09
N LEU A 10 4.10 -30.53 -4.52
CA LEU A 10 3.04 -30.39 -3.53
C LEU A 10 1.68 -29.97 -4.13
N HIS A 11 1.59 -29.77 -5.45
CA HIS A 11 0.39 -29.26 -6.13
C HIS A 11 -0.19 -27.96 -5.54
N LEU A 12 0.64 -27.12 -4.90
CA LEU A 12 0.19 -25.82 -4.43
C LEU A 12 0.10 -24.82 -5.61
N PRO A 13 -1.03 -24.13 -5.79
CA PRO A 13 -1.11 -23.05 -6.77
C PRO A 13 -0.16 -21.93 -6.35
N TYR A 14 0.66 -21.44 -7.29
CA TYR A 14 1.58 -20.34 -7.03
C TYR A 14 1.47 -19.26 -8.09
N SER A 15 1.77 -18.03 -7.68
CA SER A 15 1.94 -16.90 -8.57
C SER A 15 3.34 -16.31 -8.41
N ARG A 16 3.97 -15.93 -9.52
CA ARG A 16 5.26 -15.23 -9.52
C ARG A 16 5.04 -13.77 -9.84
N LEU A 17 5.44 -12.90 -8.92
CA LEU A 17 5.55 -11.46 -9.12
C LEU A 17 7.04 -11.12 -9.30
N PRO A 18 7.53 -10.95 -10.55
CA PRO A 18 8.89 -10.52 -10.78
C PRO A 18 9.06 -9.10 -10.27
N THR A 19 10.05 -8.90 -9.40
CA THR A 19 10.43 -7.58 -8.89
C THR A 19 11.94 -7.64 -8.62
N PRO A 20 12.76 -6.75 -9.20
CA PRO A 20 14.19 -6.73 -8.91
C PRO A 20 14.46 -6.53 -7.40
N GLU A 21 15.61 -6.97 -6.91
CA GLU A 21 15.97 -6.79 -5.50
C GLU A 21 16.09 -5.30 -5.14
N GLY A 22 15.56 -4.90 -3.99
CA GLY A 22 15.53 -3.51 -3.53
C GLY A 22 14.48 -2.60 -4.22
N LEU A 23 13.82 -3.08 -5.26
CA LEU A 23 12.81 -2.32 -6.01
C LEU A 23 11.37 -2.73 -5.64
N ALA A 24 10.43 -1.90 -6.08
CA ALA A 24 9.00 -2.15 -6.03
C ALA A 24 8.47 -2.68 -7.38
N PRO A 25 7.25 -3.25 -7.44
CA PRO A 25 6.60 -3.59 -8.69
C PRO A 25 6.58 -2.40 -9.66
N ALA A 26 6.80 -2.66 -10.95
CA ALA A 26 6.95 -1.59 -11.95
C ALA A 26 5.65 -0.80 -12.21
N SER A 27 4.48 -1.36 -11.90
CA SER A 27 3.20 -0.69 -12.09
C SER A 27 2.27 -1.00 -10.94
N VAL A 28 1.77 0.06 -10.32
CA VAL A 28 0.77 0.02 -9.24
C VAL A 28 -0.52 -0.64 -9.74
N THR A 29 -0.99 -0.27 -10.93
CA THR A 29 -2.25 -0.78 -11.49
C THR A 29 -2.21 -2.29 -11.74
N THR A 30 -1.18 -2.77 -12.45
CA THR A 30 -1.09 -4.21 -12.77
C THR A 30 -0.86 -5.04 -11.51
N PHE A 31 -0.13 -4.49 -10.55
CA PHE A 31 0.03 -5.08 -9.24
C PHE A 31 -1.30 -5.14 -8.46
N ASP A 32 -2.07 -4.06 -8.44
CA ASP A 32 -3.38 -3.98 -7.79
C ASP A 32 -4.35 -5.01 -8.36
N GLU A 33 -4.45 -5.12 -9.69
CA GLU A 33 -5.28 -6.11 -10.40
C GLU A 33 -4.88 -7.55 -10.06
N HIS A 34 -3.58 -7.81 -9.95
CA HIS A 34 -3.09 -9.12 -9.55
C HIS A 34 -3.46 -9.42 -8.09
N LEU A 35 -3.29 -8.45 -7.21
CA LEU A 35 -3.61 -8.56 -5.80
C LEU A 35 -5.12 -8.74 -5.58
N THR A 36 -5.97 -8.06 -6.35
CA THR A 36 -7.45 -8.28 -6.35
C THR A 36 -7.75 -9.75 -6.61
N ARG A 37 -7.21 -10.32 -7.69
CA ARG A 37 -7.48 -11.70 -8.08
C ARG A 37 -7.11 -12.70 -6.98
N LEU A 38 -5.98 -12.47 -6.29
CA LEU A 38 -5.56 -13.34 -5.19
C LEU A 38 -6.44 -13.17 -3.94
N ILE A 39 -6.84 -11.94 -3.62
CA ILE A 39 -7.75 -11.67 -2.50
C ILE A 39 -9.09 -12.36 -2.72
N ASP A 40 -9.67 -12.20 -3.91
CA ASP A 40 -10.99 -12.72 -4.25
C ASP A 40 -11.01 -14.25 -4.29
N ALA A 41 -10.00 -14.86 -4.90
CA ALA A 41 -9.90 -16.31 -5.05
C ALA A 41 -9.55 -17.04 -3.75
N TYR A 42 -8.80 -16.39 -2.84
CA TYR A 42 -8.26 -17.07 -1.66
C TYR A 42 -8.66 -16.41 -0.35
N THR A 43 -8.21 -15.17 -0.09
CA THR A 43 -8.37 -14.53 1.23
C THR A 43 -9.84 -14.39 1.63
N LEU A 44 -10.70 -13.97 0.70
CA LEU A 44 -12.14 -13.81 0.98
C LEU A 44 -12.88 -15.15 1.11
N GLN A 45 -12.32 -16.22 0.55
CA GLN A 45 -12.81 -17.59 0.72
C GLN A 45 -12.29 -18.24 2.01
N GLY A 46 -11.57 -17.50 2.86
CA GLY A 46 -10.94 -18.03 4.07
C GLY A 46 -9.72 -18.92 3.81
N ILE A 47 -9.18 -18.93 2.60
CA ILE A 47 -8.02 -19.74 2.23
C ILE A 47 -6.73 -18.95 2.53
N PRO A 48 -5.81 -19.49 3.35
CA PRO A 48 -4.59 -18.79 3.72
C PRO A 48 -3.61 -18.66 2.53
N VAL A 49 -3.01 -17.48 2.38
CA VAL A 49 -2.00 -17.20 1.34
C VAL A 49 -0.64 -16.97 1.98
N LEU A 50 0.38 -17.69 1.50
CA LEU A 50 1.78 -17.48 1.86
C LEU A 50 2.47 -16.60 0.81
N VAL A 51 3.08 -15.51 1.27
CA VAL A 51 3.94 -14.66 0.43
C VAL A 51 5.36 -14.75 0.96
N HIS A 52 6.32 -15.01 0.07
CA HIS A 52 7.73 -15.01 0.41
C HIS A 52 8.57 -14.36 -0.70
N CYS A 53 9.79 -13.96 -0.35
CA CYS A 53 10.84 -13.63 -1.31
C CYS A 53 12.12 -14.38 -0.89
N ARG A 54 13.27 -14.12 -1.50
CA ARG A 54 14.53 -14.77 -1.12
C ARG A 54 14.84 -14.60 0.38
N GLY A 55 14.63 -13.40 0.93
CA GLY A 55 14.93 -13.07 2.33
C GLY A 55 13.72 -12.86 3.25
N GLY A 56 12.50 -12.96 2.72
CA GLY A 56 11.25 -12.79 3.50
C GLY A 56 10.97 -11.40 4.09
N VAL A 57 11.86 -10.41 3.94
CA VAL A 57 11.78 -9.11 4.64
C VAL A 57 11.35 -7.93 3.74
N GLY A 58 12.01 -7.71 2.60
CA GLY A 58 11.71 -6.56 1.74
C GLY A 58 10.40 -6.69 0.96
N ARG A 59 10.43 -7.41 -0.17
CA ARG A 59 9.28 -7.51 -1.11
C ARG A 59 8.05 -8.20 -0.54
N ALA A 60 8.25 -9.24 0.28
CA ALA A 60 7.12 -9.92 0.94
C ALA A 60 6.42 -8.97 1.93
N GLY A 61 7.19 -8.13 2.63
CA GLY A 61 6.66 -7.07 3.48
C GLY A 61 5.90 -6.01 2.69
N LEU A 62 6.42 -5.57 1.55
CA LEU A 62 5.72 -4.63 0.65
C LEU A 62 4.36 -5.18 0.20
N VAL A 63 4.33 -6.44 -0.26
CA VAL A 63 3.08 -7.11 -0.66
C VAL A 63 2.10 -7.18 0.51
N ALA A 64 2.57 -7.55 1.71
CA ALA A 64 1.74 -7.58 2.91
C ALA A 64 1.17 -6.20 3.27
N CYS A 65 1.94 -5.12 3.09
CA CYS A 65 1.45 -3.75 3.28
C CYS A 65 0.32 -3.43 2.30
N CYS A 66 0.51 -3.65 0.99
CA CYS A 66 -0.52 -3.41 -0.01
C CYS A 66 -1.78 -4.24 0.22
N TRP A 67 -1.62 -5.50 0.64
CA TRP A 67 -2.73 -6.40 0.98
C TRP A 67 -3.54 -5.85 2.16
N THR A 68 -2.85 -5.39 3.20
CA THR A 68 -3.46 -4.81 4.40
C THR A 68 -4.20 -3.51 4.08
N LEU A 69 -3.58 -2.64 3.29
CA LEU A 69 -4.20 -1.40 2.81
C LEU A 69 -5.46 -1.66 1.99
N LYS A 70 -5.38 -2.61 1.05
CA LYS A 70 -6.49 -2.95 0.16
C LYS A 70 -7.71 -3.52 0.89
N LEU A 71 -7.49 -4.27 1.96
CA LEU A 71 -8.54 -4.79 2.83
C LEU A 71 -9.08 -3.75 3.83
N GLY A 72 -8.55 -2.52 3.85
CA GLY A 72 -9.00 -1.46 4.77
C GLY A 72 -8.60 -1.67 6.24
N LEU A 73 -7.67 -2.58 6.52
CA LEU A 73 -7.32 -2.99 7.90
C LEU A 73 -6.52 -1.93 8.68
N CYS A 74 -6.04 -0.89 8.02
CA CYS A 74 -5.35 0.25 8.65
C CYS A 74 -6.25 1.48 8.82
N GLY A 75 -7.56 1.32 8.67
CA GLY A 75 -8.54 2.40 8.64
C GLY A 75 -8.92 2.79 7.21
N TRP A 76 -9.96 3.61 7.09
CA TRP A 76 -10.45 4.11 5.82
C TRP A 76 -9.62 5.29 5.32
N ILE A 77 -9.49 5.39 4.00
CA ILE A 77 -8.91 6.57 3.36
C ILE A 77 -9.99 7.64 3.30
N ASP A 78 -9.99 8.58 4.23
CA ASP A 78 -10.96 9.67 4.22
C ASP A 78 -10.79 10.47 2.92
N THR A 79 -11.77 10.37 2.02
CA THR A 79 -11.76 11.02 0.70
C THR A 79 -12.11 12.50 0.80
N GLN A 80 -12.50 13.00 1.96
CA GLN A 80 -12.69 14.42 2.17
C GLN A 80 -11.30 15.07 2.27
N PRO A 81 -10.88 15.92 1.30
CA PRO A 81 -9.91 16.93 1.66
C PRO A 81 -10.57 17.76 2.75
N ASP A 82 -10.01 17.74 3.95
CA ASP A 82 -10.37 18.73 4.95
C ASP A 82 -10.00 20.08 4.34
N VAL A 83 -10.96 20.74 3.66
CA VAL A 83 -10.88 22.14 3.30
C VAL A 83 -11.13 22.94 4.58
N GLN A 84 -10.31 22.68 5.59
CA GLN A 84 -10.03 23.65 6.60
C GLN A 84 -8.85 24.45 6.04
N PRO A 85 -8.93 25.79 5.95
CA PRO A 85 -7.76 26.61 5.68
C PRO A 85 -6.81 26.43 6.87
N GLN A 86 -6.01 25.36 6.82
CA GLN A 86 -5.02 25.05 7.82
C GLN A 86 -3.91 26.07 7.59
N GLN A 87 -4.02 27.17 8.35
CA GLN A 87 -2.99 28.17 8.53
C GLN A 87 -1.65 27.45 8.52
N GLN A 88 -0.87 27.74 7.49
CA GLN A 88 0.47 27.21 7.29
C GLN A 88 1.22 27.48 8.58
N HIS A 89 1.39 26.44 9.41
CA HIS A 89 2.25 26.51 10.57
C HIS A 89 3.67 26.48 9.99
N THR A 90 4.11 27.63 9.53
CA THR A 90 5.46 27.88 9.04
C THR A 90 6.40 27.53 10.19
N SER A 91 7.11 26.42 10.05
CA SER A 91 8.28 26.10 10.86
C SER A 91 9.18 27.34 10.89
N ARG A 92 9.27 28.00 12.05
CA ARG A 92 9.93 29.29 12.27
C ARG A 92 11.46 29.24 12.13
N PHE A 93 11.99 28.91 10.96
CA PHE A 93 13.40 29.15 10.65
C PHE A 93 13.61 29.43 9.15
N SER A 94 13.45 30.69 8.73
CA SER A 94 14.47 31.49 8.00
C SER A 94 13.83 32.69 7.27
N TYR A 95 14.61 33.77 7.15
CA TYR A 95 14.18 35.17 6.99
C TYR A 95 13.95 35.63 5.53
N ILE A 96 12.93 35.12 4.84
CA ILE A 96 12.53 35.67 3.53
C ILE A 96 11.08 36.15 3.60
N ALA A 97 10.85 37.41 3.25
CA ALA A 97 9.52 37.98 3.16
C ALA A 97 8.70 37.23 2.08
N PRO A 98 7.41 36.92 2.31
CA PRO A 98 6.61 36.10 1.40
C PRO A 98 6.49 36.66 -0.03
N GLU A 99 6.64 37.98 -0.19
CA GLU A 99 6.56 38.68 -1.48
C GLU A 99 7.71 38.41 -2.46
N ASP A 100 8.87 37.90 -2.00
CA ASP A 100 10.06 37.74 -2.86
C ASP A 100 10.33 36.29 -3.32
N LEU A 101 9.49 35.31 -2.93
CA LEU A 101 9.64 33.95 -3.45
C LEU A 101 9.02 33.82 -4.85
N PRO A 102 9.77 33.29 -5.85
CA PRO A 102 9.15 32.83 -7.08
C PRO A 102 8.03 31.82 -6.74
N PRO A 103 6.92 31.78 -7.49
CA PRO A 103 5.91 30.75 -7.31
C PRO A 103 6.62 29.40 -7.40
N LEU A 104 6.71 28.70 -6.27
CA LEU A 104 7.28 27.36 -6.26
C LEU A 104 6.46 26.55 -7.28
N PRO A 105 7.12 25.79 -8.19
CA PRO A 105 6.38 24.83 -9.01
C PRO A 105 5.54 23.97 -8.06
N PRO A 106 4.38 23.45 -8.47
CA PRO A 106 3.60 22.55 -7.64
C PRO A 106 4.49 21.33 -7.35
N SER A 107 5.21 21.41 -6.24
CA SER A 107 5.85 20.27 -5.60
C SER A 107 4.71 19.27 -5.43
N GLU A 108 4.93 18.03 -5.85
CA GLU A 108 4.01 16.92 -5.59
C GLU A 108 3.84 16.81 -4.07
N THR A 109 2.92 17.60 -3.53
CA THR A 109 2.67 17.67 -2.11
C THR A 109 1.91 16.41 -1.75
N VAL A 110 2.66 15.39 -1.33
CA VAL A 110 2.07 14.14 -0.83
C VAL A 110 1.17 14.50 0.34
N ARG A 111 -0.08 14.04 0.28
CA ARG A 111 -1.06 14.36 1.31
C ARG A 111 -0.61 13.80 2.66
N ARG A 112 -0.77 14.59 3.73
CA ARG A 112 -0.31 14.22 5.08
C ARG A 112 -0.97 12.93 5.61
N ASP A 113 -2.25 12.75 5.29
CA ASP A 113 -3.03 11.56 5.62
C ASP A 113 -2.51 10.31 4.89
N THR A 114 -2.03 10.44 3.65
CA THR A 114 -1.35 9.34 2.92
C THR A 114 -0.08 8.90 3.65
N LEU A 115 0.75 9.85 4.08
CA LEU A 115 1.97 9.52 4.84
C LEU A 115 1.65 8.82 6.17
N GLN A 116 0.63 9.29 6.89
CA GLN A 116 0.19 8.65 8.14
C GLN A 116 -0.30 7.22 7.93
N LEU A 117 -1.03 6.96 6.83
CA LEU A 117 -1.51 5.62 6.50
C LEU A 117 -0.36 4.69 6.13
N VAL A 118 0.61 5.17 5.34
CA VAL A 118 1.82 4.42 4.98
C VAL A 118 2.66 4.09 6.22
N GLU A 119 2.87 5.05 7.11
CA GLU A 119 3.59 4.83 8.36
C GLU A 119 2.88 3.79 9.25
N ARG A 120 1.55 3.88 9.35
CA ARG A 120 0.73 2.95 10.14
C ARG A 120 0.83 1.52 9.60
N VAL A 121 0.69 1.32 8.29
CA VAL A 121 0.76 -0.03 7.71
C VAL A 121 2.16 -0.61 7.84
N ILE A 122 3.21 0.18 7.59
CA ILE A 122 4.60 -0.28 7.76
C ILE A 122 4.83 -0.68 9.22
N SER A 123 4.39 0.14 10.17
CA SER A 123 4.52 -0.13 11.60
C SER A 123 3.78 -1.42 11.99
N LEU A 124 2.59 -1.64 11.47
CA LEU A 124 1.79 -2.84 11.72
C LEU A 124 2.49 -4.10 11.19
N VAL A 125 2.95 -4.08 9.94
CA VAL A 125 3.60 -5.24 9.34
C VAL A 125 4.97 -5.50 9.99
N ARG A 126 5.71 -4.44 10.35
CA ARG A 126 6.97 -4.55 11.09
C ARG A 126 6.79 -5.24 12.44
N ARG A 127 5.76 -4.85 13.19
CA ARG A 127 5.42 -5.48 14.49
C ARG A 127 5.03 -6.95 14.36
N ARG A 128 4.35 -7.33 13.28
CA ARG A 128 3.88 -8.71 13.08
C ARG A 128 4.91 -9.65 12.46
N ARG A 129 5.89 -9.14 11.69
CA ARG A 129 6.79 -9.97 10.88
C ARG A 129 8.26 -9.70 11.15
N SER A 130 8.74 -8.48 10.95
CA SER A 130 10.14 -8.09 11.13
C SER A 130 10.34 -6.59 11.01
N LEU A 131 11.26 -6.02 11.79
CA LEU A 131 11.67 -4.61 11.68
C LEU A 131 12.28 -4.27 10.31
N LYS A 132 12.74 -5.27 9.54
CA LYS A 132 13.28 -5.11 8.18
C LYS A 132 12.21 -5.07 7.08
N VAL A 133 10.94 -4.96 7.43
CA VAL A 133 9.88 -4.76 6.43
C VAL A 133 10.00 -3.36 5.86
N VAL A 134 10.06 -3.27 4.52
CA VAL A 134 10.25 -2.03 3.74
C VAL A 134 11.58 -1.35 4.11
N GLU A 135 12.58 -1.52 3.23
CA GLU A 135 13.98 -1.16 3.48
C GLU A 135 14.45 0.00 2.60
N THR A 136 13.77 0.25 1.48
CA THR A 136 14.21 1.22 0.47
C THR A 136 13.20 2.35 0.27
N PHE A 137 13.71 3.51 -0.14
CA PHE A 137 12.89 4.66 -0.51
C PHE A 137 11.87 4.29 -1.60
N GLU A 138 12.28 3.53 -2.62
CA GLU A 138 11.39 3.14 -3.72
C GLU A 138 10.20 2.28 -3.26
N GLN A 139 10.38 1.47 -2.22
CA GLN A 139 9.28 0.70 -1.63
C GLN A 139 8.30 1.62 -0.87
N VAL A 140 8.82 2.63 -0.16
CA VAL A 140 7.98 3.64 0.50
C VAL A 140 7.22 4.47 -0.53
N ARG A 141 7.91 4.93 -1.58
CA ARG A 141 7.31 5.66 -2.70
C ARG A 141 6.20 4.86 -3.35
N PHE A 142 6.43 3.58 -3.64
CA PHE A 142 5.40 2.70 -4.19
C PHE A 142 4.18 2.59 -3.27
N LEU A 143 4.36 2.55 -1.94
CA LEU A 143 3.22 2.53 -1.01
C LEU A 143 2.41 3.83 -1.04
N VAL A 144 3.07 4.98 -1.18
CA VAL A 144 2.41 6.27 -1.39
C VAL A 144 1.59 6.23 -2.68
N ASP A 145 2.21 5.86 -3.79
CA ASP A 145 1.54 5.75 -5.10
C ASP A 145 0.37 4.77 -5.07
N TYR A 146 0.52 3.67 -4.33
CA TYR A 146 -0.52 2.67 -4.14
C TYR A 146 -1.71 3.22 -3.33
N VAL A 147 -1.48 4.01 -2.28
CA VAL A 147 -2.57 4.68 -1.54
C VAL A 147 -3.30 5.68 -2.42
N GLU A 148 -2.58 6.49 -3.19
CA GLU A 148 -3.21 7.43 -4.14
C GLU A 148 -3.99 6.70 -5.24
N HIS A 149 -3.51 5.55 -5.71
CA HIS A 149 -4.25 4.70 -6.64
C HIS A 149 -5.56 4.19 -6.03
N LEU A 150 -5.55 3.72 -4.78
CA LEU A 150 -6.76 3.28 -4.08
C LEU A 150 -7.76 4.43 -3.89
N ARG A 151 -7.28 5.65 -3.58
CA ARG A 151 -8.12 6.86 -3.51
C ARG A 151 -8.79 7.18 -4.85
N GLY A 152 -8.02 7.18 -5.93
CA GLY A 152 -8.53 7.45 -7.28
C GLY A 152 -9.59 6.44 -7.71
N ARG A 153 -9.50 5.19 -7.24
CA ARG A 153 -10.52 4.16 -7.45
C ARG A 153 -11.76 4.36 -6.59
N ALA A 154 -11.60 4.71 -5.30
CA ALA A 154 -12.72 4.99 -4.40
C ALA A 154 -13.56 6.19 -4.89
N GLY A 155 -12.91 7.27 -5.33
CA GLY A 155 -13.59 8.46 -5.89
C GLY A 155 -14.28 8.25 -7.24
N ARG A 156 -13.96 7.16 -7.97
CA ARG A 156 -14.58 6.81 -9.26
C ARG A 156 -15.80 5.89 -9.13
N GLY A 157 -16.27 5.61 -7.91
CA GLY A 157 -17.52 4.87 -7.70
C GLY A 157 -17.36 3.36 -7.66
N VAL A 158 -16.42 2.87 -6.85
CA VAL A 158 -16.51 1.52 -6.28
C VAL A 158 -16.24 1.65 -4.80
N GLU A 159 -17.26 1.42 -3.97
CA GLU A 159 -17.09 1.33 -2.53
C GLU A 159 -16.06 0.26 -2.19
N VAL A 160 -14.84 0.70 -1.84
CA VAL A 160 -13.78 -0.15 -1.31
C VAL A 160 -14.10 -0.47 0.15
N GLY A 161 -15.26 -1.09 0.38
CA GLY A 161 -15.84 -1.36 1.71
C GLY A 161 -16.92 -2.45 1.70
N SER A 162 -17.57 -2.70 0.55
CA SER A 162 -18.65 -3.69 0.47
C SER A 162 -18.19 -5.16 0.55
N VAL A 163 -16.89 -5.43 0.56
CA VAL A 163 -16.36 -6.81 0.56
C VAL A 163 -16.54 -7.50 1.92
N LEU A 164 -16.47 -6.76 3.03
CA LEU A 164 -16.73 -7.30 4.37
C LEU A 164 -18.22 -7.24 4.74
N GLU A 165 -18.97 -6.22 4.28
CA GLU A 165 -20.40 -6.11 4.59
C GLU A 165 -21.28 -7.18 3.93
N ARG A 166 -20.87 -7.70 2.76
CA ARG A 166 -21.62 -8.76 2.06
C ARG A 166 -21.60 -10.12 2.75
N ASN A 167 -20.71 -10.34 3.73
CA ASN A 167 -20.55 -11.65 4.38
C ASN A 167 -21.08 -11.69 5.83
N ILE A 168 -21.56 -10.56 6.36
CA ILE A 168 -22.12 -10.48 7.73
C ILE A 168 -23.66 -10.55 7.72
N ARG A 169 -24.30 -10.32 6.57
CA ARG A 169 -25.73 -10.62 6.37
C ARG A 169 -25.87 -11.92 5.57
N GLY A 170 -25.83 -13.04 6.29
CA GLY A 170 -26.37 -14.29 5.77
C GLY A 170 -27.88 -14.19 5.53
N PRO A 171 -28.46 -15.11 4.72
CA PRO A 171 -29.90 -15.17 4.45
C PRO A 171 -30.74 -15.40 5.70
#